data_AF-F0XZT0-F1
#
_entry.id   AF-F0XZT0-F1
#
_cell.length_a   1.000
_cell.length_b   1.000
_cell.length_c   1.000
_cell.angle_alpha   90.00
_cell.angle_beta   90.00
_cell.angle_gamma   90.00
#
_symmetry.space_group_name_H-M   'P 1'
#
loop_
_entity.id
_entity.type
_entity.pdbx_description
1 polymer ?
#
loop_
_entity_poly.entity_id
_entity_poly.type
_entity_poly.pdbx_seq_one_letter_code
_entity_poly.pdbx_strand_id
1 'polypeptide(L)'
;KDILHAKYALQIAVNYMDMVRKLPSVVHVSTALAGKITVVGDMHGQLRDLIQVFRHNGLPSFDNPYLFNGDLVDRGDYSAEVTLLLFGFAVADPGSIYINRGNHEDMTVCTGYGFVDELVNKFSQNTNGRHLLAIVDTIFSLLPLAHVIDENVVVIHGGISDKFDLDRLRSINRRLYRTLTGLPQAITHTPHGQDKDGHTHEDWSVMMDCLWSDPAKNGERFPKGQLCKPNDERGGGIMFSKEFSKKWLDDHKLGVLVRSHECQDRGFSVTHDGRVMTLFSASNYYGDDEENDGAVLVLSPLQDPPGKLLTYSTSYSGAGGYQKMNIAQSAAKMESAALQRVEVALLDHRRELVAGLKEKDVTGSGVIKAVEWAAVMNAVVPVKLPWLHLKEKFVHCKGDSVTYTSMTDKLDAAFGGGDDAGVSSETKENLYRVRDEMSKLFRVLDTDGSGVLDRGEFVKGVELINSLNEQQIFNPQDVDIFMKQLDVNGDGKISFNEF
;
A
#
# COMPACT_ATOMS: atom_id res chain seq x y z
N LYS A 1 -16.97 8.09 -20.05
CA LYS A 1 -16.19 8.09 -18.79
C LYS A 1 -15.77 6.66 -18.55
N ASP A 2 -14.47 6.41 -18.55
CA ASP A 2 -13.94 5.05 -18.42
C ASP A 2 -14.00 4.64 -16.95
N ILE A 3 -15.13 4.03 -16.57
CA ILE A 3 -15.37 3.51 -15.22
C ILE A 3 -15.18 2.00 -15.29
N LEU A 4 -14.49 1.44 -14.29
CA LEU A 4 -14.32 -0.01 -14.17
C LEU A 4 -15.69 -0.69 -14.18
N HIS A 5 -15.83 -1.78 -14.92
CA HIS A 5 -17.09 -2.50 -14.93
C HIS A 5 -17.45 -2.98 -13.51
N ALA A 6 -18.71 -2.76 -13.08
CA ALA A 6 -19.16 -2.98 -11.71
C ALA A 6 -18.83 -4.37 -11.13
N LYS A 7 -18.91 -5.41 -11.98
CA LYS A 7 -18.48 -6.78 -11.62
C LYS A 7 -17.06 -6.83 -11.03
N TYR A 8 -16.09 -6.14 -11.64
CA TYR A 8 -14.71 -6.16 -11.17
C TYR A 8 -14.52 -5.28 -9.94
N ALA A 9 -15.21 -4.14 -9.86
CA ALA A 9 -15.19 -3.31 -8.65
C ALA A 9 -15.72 -4.09 -7.43
N LEU A 10 -16.83 -4.81 -7.59
CA LEU A 10 -17.37 -5.70 -6.55
C LEU A 10 -16.39 -6.81 -6.18
N GLN A 11 -15.74 -7.44 -7.18
CA GLN A 11 -14.77 -8.50 -6.93
C GLN A 11 -13.55 -8.01 -6.13
N ILE A 12 -13.02 -6.83 -6.48
CA ILE A 12 -11.92 -6.18 -5.75
C ILE A 12 -12.34 -5.92 -4.30
N ALA A 13 -13.50 -5.29 -4.10
CA ALA A 13 -13.99 -4.93 -2.77
C ALA A 13 -14.24 -6.19 -1.90
N VAL A 14 -14.89 -7.23 -2.43
CA VAL A 14 -15.14 -8.48 -1.68
C VAL A 14 -13.82 -9.16 -1.30
N ASN A 15 -12.87 -9.26 -2.22
CA ASN A 15 -11.58 -9.88 -1.94
C ASN A 15 -10.80 -9.10 -0.87
N TYR A 16 -10.81 -7.76 -0.95
CA TYR A 16 -10.17 -6.94 0.07
C TYR A 16 -10.87 -7.06 1.44
N MET A 17 -12.20 -7.11 1.46
CA MET A 17 -13.00 -7.37 2.67
C MET A 17 -12.58 -8.68 3.36
N ASP A 18 -12.33 -9.73 2.59
CA ASP A 18 -11.87 -11.03 3.12
C ASP A 18 -10.42 -11.01 3.65
N MET A 19 -9.59 -10.08 3.19
CA MET A 19 -8.26 -9.85 3.74
C MET A 19 -8.33 -9.04 5.03
N VAL A 20 -8.94 -7.86 4.99
CA VAL A 20 -8.96 -6.92 6.12
C VAL A 20 -9.70 -7.49 7.34
N ARG A 21 -10.72 -8.34 7.14
CA ARG A 21 -11.44 -9.00 8.25
C ARG A 21 -10.57 -9.93 9.09
N LYS A 22 -9.37 -10.30 8.63
CA LYS A 22 -8.43 -11.15 9.37
C LYS A 22 -7.46 -10.32 10.21
N LEU A 23 -7.37 -9.02 9.96
CA LEU A 23 -6.45 -8.15 10.67
C LEU A 23 -6.94 -7.81 12.08
N PRO A 24 -6.03 -7.72 13.07
CA PRO A 24 -6.35 -7.15 14.38
C PRO A 24 -6.60 -5.64 14.30
N SER A 25 -7.10 -5.04 15.38
CA SER A 25 -7.32 -3.57 15.44
C SER A 25 -5.99 -2.80 15.51
N VAL A 26 -4.94 -3.42 16.07
CA VAL A 26 -3.57 -2.90 16.09
C VAL A 26 -2.70 -3.89 15.33
N VAL A 27 -2.17 -3.47 14.18
CA VAL A 27 -1.34 -4.30 13.31
C VAL A 27 0.13 -3.94 13.53
N HIS A 28 0.99 -4.94 13.62
CA HIS A 28 2.43 -4.74 13.68
C HIS A 28 3.04 -5.03 12.31
N VAL A 29 3.89 -4.12 11.84
CA VAL A 29 4.59 -4.23 10.57
C VAL A 29 6.08 -4.02 10.80
N SER A 30 6.90 -4.82 10.14
CA SER A 30 8.35 -4.63 10.17
C SER A 30 8.85 -4.25 8.79
N THR A 31 9.76 -3.28 8.75
CA THR A 31 10.49 -2.91 7.53
C THR A 31 11.67 -3.85 7.26
N ALA A 32 11.93 -4.86 8.09
CA ALA A 32 13.09 -5.75 7.94
C ALA A 32 13.15 -6.47 6.57
N LEU A 33 12.00 -6.80 5.98
CA LEU A 33 11.93 -7.48 4.68
C LEU A 33 11.98 -6.50 3.50
N ALA A 34 11.07 -5.53 3.47
CA ALA A 34 11.00 -4.55 2.38
C ALA A 34 12.10 -3.46 2.45
N GLY A 35 12.82 -3.39 3.57
CA GLY A 35 13.76 -2.34 3.93
C GLY A 35 13.14 -0.94 4.11
N LYS A 36 11.86 -0.74 3.77
CA LYS A 36 11.15 0.53 3.94
C LYS A 36 9.64 0.33 4.01
N ILE A 37 8.93 1.34 4.47
CA ILE A 37 7.47 1.49 4.35
C ILE A 37 7.13 2.96 4.16
N THR A 38 6.10 3.24 3.36
CA THR A 38 5.67 4.62 3.09
C THR A 38 4.34 4.90 3.75
N VAL A 39 4.33 5.82 4.71
CA VAL A 39 3.12 6.30 5.36
C VAL A 39 2.53 7.45 4.54
N VAL A 40 1.24 7.38 4.28
CA VAL A 40 0.43 8.35 3.53
C VAL A 40 -0.66 8.86 4.46
N GLY A 41 -0.83 10.18 4.53
CA GLY A 41 -1.88 10.84 5.29
C GLY A 41 -3.22 10.85 4.56
N ASP A 42 -4.04 11.84 4.86
CA ASP A 42 -5.37 11.99 4.25
C ASP A 42 -5.26 12.18 2.74
N MET A 43 -6.19 11.56 2.00
CA MET A 43 -6.23 11.59 0.53
C MET A 43 -7.50 12.26 0.00
N HIS A 44 -8.63 12.18 0.72
CA HIS A 44 -9.89 12.85 0.40
C HIS A 44 -10.27 12.79 -1.09
N GLY A 45 -10.23 11.59 -1.68
CA GLY A 45 -10.59 11.41 -3.09
C GLY A 45 -9.70 12.14 -4.10
N GLN A 46 -8.49 12.57 -3.73
CA GLN A 46 -7.54 13.27 -4.63
C GLN A 46 -6.66 12.29 -5.41
N LEU A 47 -7.25 11.67 -6.44
CA LEU A 47 -6.55 10.68 -7.28
C LEU A 47 -5.26 11.21 -7.94
N ARG A 48 -5.19 12.51 -8.26
CA ARG A 48 -3.99 13.10 -8.88
C ARG A 48 -2.80 13.08 -7.94
N ASP A 49 -3.03 13.39 -6.67
CA ASP A 49 -2.00 13.31 -5.63
C ASP A 49 -1.56 11.88 -5.41
N LEU A 50 -2.50 10.92 -5.39
CA LEU A 50 -2.16 9.50 -5.27
C LEU A 50 -1.22 9.03 -6.39
N ILE A 51 -1.53 9.43 -7.64
CA ILE A 51 -0.66 9.13 -8.78
C ILE A 51 0.70 9.80 -8.60
N GLN A 52 0.75 11.03 -8.10
CA GLN A 52 2.01 11.73 -7.85
C GLN A 52 2.87 11.00 -6.80
N VAL A 53 2.25 10.54 -5.71
CA VAL A 53 2.90 9.72 -4.68
C VAL A 53 3.52 8.47 -5.30
N PHE A 54 2.75 7.72 -6.10
CA PHE A 54 3.26 6.50 -6.75
C PHE A 54 4.35 6.78 -7.79
N ARG A 55 4.33 7.93 -8.45
CA ARG A 55 5.41 8.31 -9.38
C ARG A 55 6.71 8.63 -8.67
N HIS A 56 6.65 9.25 -7.49
CA HIS A 56 7.84 9.65 -6.75
C HIS A 56 8.45 8.49 -5.98
N ASN A 57 7.61 7.60 -5.45
CA ASN A 57 8.04 6.60 -4.50
C ASN A 57 7.88 5.14 -4.99
N GLY A 58 7.45 4.96 -6.24
CA GLY A 58 7.20 3.64 -6.84
C GLY A 58 5.77 3.16 -6.60
N LEU A 59 5.41 2.02 -7.20
CA LEU A 59 4.09 1.45 -7.01
C LEU A 59 4.04 0.60 -5.75
N PRO A 60 2.84 0.44 -5.15
CA PRO A 60 2.64 -0.49 -4.06
C PRO A 60 3.02 -1.91 -4.44
N SER A 61 3.73 -2.54 -3.53
CA SER A 61 4.43 -3.79 -3.77
C SER A 61 4.86 -4.41 -2.45
N PHE A 62 5.08 -5.73 -2.37
CA PHE A 62 5.63 -6.34 -1.17
C PHE A 62 6.96 -5.68 -0.71
N ASP A 63 7.81 -5.28 -1.67
CA ASP A 63 9.11 -4.62 -1.43
C ASP A 63 9.01 -3.09 -1.29
N ASN A 64 7.83 -2.54 -1.57
CA ASN A 64 7.51 -1.13 -1.46
C ASN A 64 6.13 -0.96 -0.80
N PRO A 65 5.99 -1.36 0.47
CA PRO A 65 4.71 -1.32 1.16
C PRO A 65 4.31 0.12 1.48
N TYR A 66 3.00 0.38 1.43
CA TYR A 66 2.39 1.64 1.84
C TYR A 66 1.43 1.42 3.00
N LEU A 67 1.39 2.37 3.92
CA LEU A 67 0.38 2.49 4.96
C LEU A 67 -0.40 3.79 4.76
N PHE A 68 -1.66 3.68 4.38
CA PHE A 68 -2.59 4.80 4.30
C PHE A 68 -3.27 5.01 5.65
N ASN A 69 -3.13 6.18 6.23
CA ASN A 69 -3.60 6.47 7.57
C ASN A 69 -4.99 7.12 7.58
N GLY A 70 -5.97 6.47 6.92
CA GLY A 70 -7.37 6.90 6.88
C GLY A 70 -7.68 8.01 5.88
N ASP A 71 -8.95 8.42 5.87
CA ASP A 71 -9.50 9.53 5.09
C ASP A 71 -9.17 9.44 3.59
N LEU A 72 -9.50 8.28 3.03
CA LEU A 72 -9.36 7.98 1.61
C LEU A 72 -10.41 8.68 0.75
N VAL A 73 -11.57 8.95 1.36
CA VAL A 73 -12.81 9.36 0.68
C VAL A 73 -13.28 10.74 1.09
N ASP A 74 -14.35 11.18 0.42
CA ASP A 74 -15.03 12.47 0.56
C ASP A 74 -14.22 13.68 0.09
N ARG A 75 -14.90 14.82 -0.07
CA ARG A 75 -14.37 16.13 -0.51
C ARG A 75 -13.94 16.17 -1.96
N GLY A 76 -13.06 15.26 -2.39
CA GLY A 76 -12.62 15.14 -3.77
C GLY A 76 -13.53 14.25 -4.62
N ASP A 77 -13.47 14.45 -5.94
CA ASP A 77 -14.35 13.79 -6.93
C ASP A 77 -13.96 12.35 -7.30
N TYR A 78 -12.87 11.81 -6.74
CA TYR A 78 -12.28 10.51 -7.14
C TYR A 78 -12.10 9.53 -5.98
N SER A 79 -12.96 9.60 -4.96
CA SER A 79 -12.93 8.70 -3.80
C SER A 79 -13.10 7.23 -4.19
N ALA A 80 -13.98 6.94 -5.15
CA ALA A 80 -14.23 5.59 -5.64
C ALA A 80 -12.99 5.00 -6.33
N GLU A 81 -12.30 5.79 -7.15
CA GLU A 81 -11.07 5.38 -7.85
C GLU A 81 -9.92 5.18 -6.86
N VAL A 82 -9.71 6.11 -5.93
CA VAL A 82 -8.70 5.96 -4.87
C VAL A 82 -8.92 4.67 -4.09
N THR A 83 -10.14 4.48 -3.58
CA THR A 83 -10.49 3.29 -2.77
C THR A 83 -10.29 1.99 -3.55
N LEU A 84 -10.87 1.88 -4.75
CA LEU A 84 -10.79 0.66 -5.55
C LEU A 84 -9.36 0.37 -6.05
N LEU A 85 -8.56 1.41 -6.31
CA LEU A 85 -7.16 1.25 -6.71
C LEU A 85 -6.33 0.66 -5.56
N LEU A 86 -6.47 1.21 -4.35
CA LEU A 86 -5.77 0.71 -3.17
C LEU A 86 -6.17 -0.72 -2.80
N PHE A 87 -7.47 -1.02 -2.85
CA PHE A 87 -7.96 -2.39 -2.65
C PHE A 87 -7.42 -3.35 -3.73
N GLY A 88 -7.35 -2.87 -4.98
CA GLY A 88 -6.79 -3.62 -6.10
C GLY A 88 -5.33 -4.02 -5.86
N PHE A 89 -4.49 -3.06 -5.44
CA PHE A 89 -3.10 -3.34 -5.08
C PHE A 89 -2.99 -4.31 -3.91
N ALA A 90 -3.75 -4.08 -2.84
CA ALA A 90 -3.75 -4.97 -1.68
C ALA A 90 -4.10 -6.42 -2.04
N VAL A 91 -5.11 -6.61 -2.90
CA VAL A 91 -5.56 -7.93 -3.36
C VAL A 91 -4.56 -8.57 -4.32
N ALA A 92 -3.94 -7.77 -5.20
CA ALA A 92 -2.98 -8.25 -6.18
C ALA A 92 -1.64 -8.66 -5.55
N ASP A 93 -1.17 -7.93 -4.54
CA ASP A 93 0.11 -8.18 -3.87
C ASP A 93 -0.06 -8.01 -2.35
N PRO A 94 -0.44 -9.07 -1.61
CA PRO A 94 -0.68 -8.99 -0.17
C PRO A 94 0.55 -8.47 0.60
N GLY A 95 0.34 -7.44 1.42
CA GLY A 95 1.42 -6.73 2.13
C GLY A 95 1.88 -5.45 1.44
N SER A 96 1.47 -5.21 0.19
CA SER A 96 1.75 -3.94 -0.52
C SER A 96 1.02 -2.73 0.04
N ILE A 97 -0.18 -2.92 0.58
CA ILE A 97 -1.06 -1.87 1.06
C ILE A 97 -1.61 -2.26 2.43
N TYR A 98 -1.39 -1.36 3.38
CA TYR A 98 -2.03 -1.30 4.69
C TYR A 98 -2.90 -0.05 4.76
N ILE A 99 -4.04 -0.14 5.45
CA ILE A 99 -4.99 0.97 5.57
C ILE A 99 -5.49 1.02 7.01
N ASN A 100 -5.30 2.14 7.70
CA ASN A 100 -6.02 2.47 8.93
C ASN A 100 -7.38 3.08 8.59
N ARG A 101 -8.32 2.95 9.52
CA ARG A 101 -9.57 3.68 9.48
C ARG A 101 -9.32 5.17 9.81
N GLY A 102 -9.87 6.06 9.00
CA GLY A 102 -10.01 7.48 9.31
C GLY A 102 -11.44 7.82 9.75
N ASN A 103 -11.68 9.08 10.07
CA ASN A 103 -13.01 9.51 10.52
C ASN A 103 -14.02 9.62 9.37
N HIS A 104 -13.55 9.77 8.12
CA HIS A 104 -14.39 9.74 6.93
C HIS A 104 -14.76 8.32 6.47
N GLU A 105 -14.08 7.27 6.96
CA GLU A 105 -14.52 5.89 6.78
C GLU A 105 -15.70 5.52 7.72
N ASP A 106 -16.77 6.31 7.63
CA ASP A 106 -18.06 6.18 8.33
C ASP A 106 -19.17 6.64 7.38
N MET A 107 -20.14 5.77 7.10
CA MET A 107 -21.16 6.06 6.10
C MET A 107 -22.07 7.25 6.46
N THR A 108 -22.23 7.54 7.76
CA THR A 108 -22.96 8.73 8.22
C THR A 108 -22.18 10.00 7.90
N VAL A 109 -20.85 9.96 7.97
CA VAL A 109 -19.98 11.07 7.53
C VAL A 109 -20.04 11.21 6.01
N CYS A 110 -19.81 10.11 5.26
CA CYS A 110 -19.82 10.09 3.79
C CYS A 110 -21.09 10.67 3.16
N THR A 111 -22.24 10.48 3.82
CA THR A 111 -23.53 11.01 3.34
C THR A 111 -23.53 12.54 3.26
N GLY A 112 -22.78 13.21 4.14
CA GLY A 112 -22.67 14.67 4.15
C GLY A 112 -21.60 15.25 3.22
N TYR A 113 -20.65 14.42 2.75
CA TYR A 113 -19.42 14.92 2.10
C TYR A 113 -19.12 14.33 0.72
N GLY A 114 -20.06 13.57 0.15
CA GLY A 114 -20.15 13.32 -1.29
C GLY A 114 -19.77 11.92 -1.76
N PHE A 115 -19.08 11.11 -0.95
CA PHE A 115 -18.65 9.77 -1.39
C PHE A 115 -19.83 8.85 -1.75
N VAL A 116 -20.91 8.90 -0.97
CA VAL A 116 -22.11 8.08 -1.22
C VAL A 116 -22.67 8.35 -2.62
N ASP A 117 -22.87 9.63 -2.93
CA ASP A 117 -23.42 10.07 -4.20
C ASP A 117 -22.44 9.78 -5.34
N GLU A 118 -21.15 10.02 -5.13
CA GLU A 118 -20.09 9.72 -6.11
C GLU A 118 -20.13 8.25 -6.54
N LEU A 119 -20.08 7.33 -5.57
CA LEU A 119 -20.01 5.89 -5.82
C LEU A 119 -21.28 5.37 -6.49
N VAL A 120 -22.46 5.78 -5.99
CA VAL A 120 -23.74 5.35 -6.55
C VAL A 120 -23.93 5.87 -7.97
N ASN A 121 -23.54 7.13 -8.23
CA ASN A 121 -23.66 7.72 -9.57
C ASN A 121 -22.69 7.09 -10.58
N LYS A 122 -21.44 6.83 -10.17
CA LYS A 122 -20.43 6.17 -11.03
C LYS A 122 -20.81 4.73 -11.39
N PHE A 123 -21.41 4.00 -10.45
CA PHE A 123 -21.85 2.61 -10.62
C PHE A 123 -23.38 2.49 -10.72
N SER A 124 -24.02 3.48 -11.35
CA SER A 124 -25.48 3.62 -11.45
C SER A 124 -26.17 2.56 -12.32
N GLN A 125 -25.42 1.71 -13.01
CA GLN A 125 -25.97 0.59 -13.76
C GLN A 125 -26.57 -0.45 -12.79
N ASN A 126 -27.91 -0.55 -12.78
CA ASN A 126 -28.70 -1.41 -11.89
C ASN A 126 -28.48 -1.08 -10.40
N THR A 127 -28.53 -2.08 -9.51
CA THR A 127 -28.30 -1.93 -8.07
C THR A 127 -26.83 -2.03 -7.67
N ASN A 128 -25.91 -2.08 -8.64
CA ASN A 128 -24.50 -2.36 -8.39
C ASN A 128 -23.82 -1.32 -7.51
N GLY A 129 -24.07 -0.03 -7.73
CA GLY A 129 -23.52 1.03 -6.87
C GLY A 129 -23.94 0.90 -5.41
N ARG A 130 -25.20 0.49 -5.15
CA ARG A 130 -25.68 0.24 -3.78
C ARG A 130 -25.04 -1.00 -3.15
N HIS A 131 -24.86 -2.08 -3.93
CA HIS A 131 -24.17 -3.28 -3.44
C HIS A 131 -22.70 -2.98 -3.13
N LEU A 132 -22.02 -2.23 -3.99
CA LEU A 132 -20.64 -1.82 -3.77
C LEU A 132 -20.53 -0.94 -2.54
N LEU A 133 -21.44 0.04 -2.38
CA LEU A 133 -21.51 0.89 -1.19
C LEU A 133 -21.66 0.06 0.09
N ALA A 134 -22.55 -0.94 0.11
CA ALA A 134 -22.75 -1.80 1.28
C ALA A 134 -21.52 -2.65 1.64
N ILE A 135 -20.76 -3.07 0.63
CA ILE A 135 -19.50 -3.79 0.84
C ILE A 135 -18.43 -2.84 1.38
N VAL A 136 -18.28 -1.64 0.81
CA VAL A 136 -17.32 -0.62 1.25
C VAL A 136 -17.64 -0.16 2.68
N ASP A 137 -18.91 0.08 3.01
CA ASP A 137 -19.38 0.36 4.37
C ASP A 137 -18.95 -0.72 5.38
N THR A 138 -19.06 -1.99 4.97
CA THR A 138 -18.60 -3.10 5.80
C THR A 138 -17.07 -3.13 5.90
N ILE A 139 -16.33 -2.84 4.83
CA ILE A 139 -14.86 -2.74 4.85
C ILE A 139 -14.41 -1.65 5.82
N PHE A 140 -15.05 -0.48 5.80
CA PHE A 140 -14.72 0.64 6.68
C PHE A 140 -14.76 0.25 8.16
N SER A 141 -15.75 -0.55 8.58
CA SER A 141 -15.82 -1.05 9.96
C SER A 141 -14.79 -2.13 10.30
N LEU A 142 -14.15 -2.73 9.28
CA LEU A 142 -13.13 -3.75 9.42
C LEU A 142 -11.71 -3.19 9.38
N LEU A 143 -11.49 -1.96 8.93
CA LEU A 143 -10.16 -1.35 8.87
C LEU A 143 -9.51 -1.31 10.26
N PRO A 144 -8.21 -1.64 10.40
CA PRO A 144 -7.43 -1.42 11.61
C PRO A 144 -7.52 0.01 12.15
N LEU A 145 -7.35 0.18 13.45
CA LEU A 145 -7.35 1.48 14.12
C LEU A 145 -5.94 2.04 14.30
N ALA A 146 -4.93 1.17 14.35
CA ALA A 146 -3.54 1.56 14.48
C ALA A 146 -2.61 0.58 13.76
N HIS A 147 -1.47 1.09 13.31
CA HIS A 147 -0.31 0.27 12.96
C HIS A 147 0.89 0.66 13.83
N VAL A 148 1.71 -0.32 14.19
CA VAL A 148 3.01 -0.10 14.85
C VAL A 148 4.08 -0.61 13.91
N ILE A 149 5.00 0.27 13.53
CA ILE A 149 6.09 0.01 12.59
C ILE A 149 7.39 -0.11 13.39
N ASP A 150 8.08 -1.24 13.20
CA ASP A 150 9.37 -1.56 13.83
C ASP A 150 9.39 -1.34 15.35
N GLU A 151 8.26 -1.63 16.02
CA GLU A 151 8.06 -1.47 17.47
C GLU A 151 8.41 -0.06 18.01
N ASN A 152 8.47 0.96 17.15
CA ASN A 152 8.97 2.29 17.50
C ASN A 152 8.05 3.42 17.02
N VAL A 153 7.40 3.26 15.87
CA VAL A 153 6.51 4.27 15.30
C VAL A 153 5.08 3.76 15.37
N VAL A 154 4.20 4.47 16.08
CA VAL A 154 2.76 4.20 16.05
C VAL A 154 2.08 5.14 15.07
N VAL A 155 1.18 4.60 14.26
CA VAL A 155 0.41 5.32 13.25
C VAL A 155 -1.07 5.16 13.55
N ILE A 156 -1.72 6.27 13.92
CA ILE A 156 -3.16 6.37 14.25
C ILE A 156 -3.72 7.57 13.51
N HIS A 157 -4.93 7.47 12.95
CA HIS A 157 -5.49 8.55 12.13
C HIS A 157 -5.67 9.86 12.92
N GLY A 158 -6.49 9.84 13.97
CA GLY A 158 -6.73 10.96 14.88
C GLY A 158 -5.55 11.15 15.83
N GLY A 159 -5.59 10.43 16.95
CA GLY A 159 -4.54 10.53 17.94
C GLY A 159 -4.74 9.61 19.12
N ILE A 160 -4.20 10.00 20.26
CA ILE A 160 -4.18 9.22 21.49
C ILE A 160 -5.06 9.89 22.55
N SER A 161 -5.56 9.11 23.51
CA SER A 161 -6.26 9.64 24.68
C SER A 161 -5.97 8.89 25.96
N ASP A 162 -6.37 9.49 27.08
CA ASP A 162 -6.24 8.91 28.42
C ASP A 162 -7.22 7.76 28.67
N LYS A 163 -8.09 7.45 27.71
CA LYS A 163 -9.06 6.36 27.77
C LYS A 163 -8.54 5.04 27.23
N PHE A 164 -7.41 5.02 26.52
CA PHE A 164 -6.89 3.80 25.92
C PHE A 164 -5.36 3.73 25.81
N ASP A 165 -4.89 2.49 25.84
CA ASP A 165 -3.57 2.05 25.38
C ASP A 165 -3.74 1.15 24.14
N LEU A 166 -2.63 0.64 23.60
CA LEU A 166 -2.68 -0.25 22.44
C LEU A 166 -3.41 -1.57 22.72
N ASP A 167 -3.37 -2.08 23.95
CA ASP A 167 -4.05 -3.33 24.32
C ASP A 167 -5.56 -3.14 24.40
N ARG A 168 -6.00 -1.98 24.91
CA ARG A 168 -7.41 -1.59 24.91
C ARG A 168 -7.93 -1.47 23.49
N LEU A 169 -7.19 -0.85 22.56
CA LEU A 169 -7.56 -0.81 21.14
C LEU A 169 -7.67 -2.21 20.52
N ARG A 170 -6.77 -3.14 20.86
CA ARG A 170 -6.85 -4.54 20.41
C ARG A 170 -8.09 -5.25 20.92
N SER A 171 -8.52 -4.95 22.14
CA SER A 171 -9.67 -5.60 22.79
C SER A 171 -11.03 -5.22 22.19
N ILE A 172 -11.13 -4.07 21.54
CA ILE A 172 -12.40 -3.57 20.99
C ILE A 172 -12.78 -4.36 19.74
N ASN A 173 -14.00 -4.90 19.74
CA ASN A 173 -14.61 -5.47 18.54
C ASN A 173 -15.10 -4.35 17.62
N ARG A 174 -14.16 -3.74 16.88
CA ARG A 174 -14.41 -2.59 15.98
C ARG A 174 -15.50 -2.84 14.92
N ARG A 175 -15.82 -4.11 14.63
CA ARG A 175 -16.81 -4.51 13.63
C ARG A 175 -18.23 -4.10 13.99
N LEU A 176 -18.52 -3.99 15.29
CA LEU A 176 -19.82 -3.54 15.79
C LEU A 176 -20.04 -2.06 15.44
N TYR A 177 -18.98 -1.27 15.58
CA TYR A 177 -18.98 0.17 15.37
C TYR A 177 -18.84 0.55 13.90
N ARG A 178 -19.83 0.14 13.08
CA ARG A 178 -19.89 0.51 11.67
C ARG A 178 -19.99 2.03 11.47
N THR A 179 -20.78 2.69 12.30
CA THR A 179 -20.78 4.14 12.45
C THR A 179 -20.45 4.49 13.89
N LEU A 180 -19.80 5.63 14.09
CA LEU A 180 -19.58 6.26 15.38
C LEU A 180 -20.45 7.50 15.56
N THR A 181 -20.85 8.16 14.47
CA THR A 181 -21.66 9.38 14.53
C THR A 181 -23.16 9.13 14.47
N GLY A 182 -23.59 7.96 13.95
CA GLY A 182 -25.00 7.56 13.83
C GLY A 182 -25.56 6.72 14.97
N LEU A 183 -24.84 6.54 16.08
CA LEU A 183 -25.27 5.69 17.20
C LEU A 183 -26.29 6.38 18.14
N PRO A 184 -27.14 5.61 18.86
CA PRO A 184 -28.13 6.17 19.79
C PRO A 184 -27.50 7.01 20.91
N GLN A 185 -28.24 7.98 21.44
CA GLN A 185 -27.79 8.81 22.58
C GLN A 185 -27.39 7.98 23.82
N ALA A 186 -28.03 6.84 24.02
CA ALA A 186 -27.66 5.92 25.10
C ALA A 186 -26.21 5.44 24.98
N ILE A 187 -25.66 5.34 23.77
CA ILE A 187 -24.26 4.99 23.54
C ILE A 187 -23.38 6.23 23.52
N THR A 188 -23.84 7.35 22.97
CA THR A 188 -22.98 8.52 22.74
C THR A 188 -22.91 9.51 23.91
N HIS A 189 -23.88 9.49 24.84
CA HIS A 189 -23.99 10.49 25.91
C HIS A 189 -24.16 9.91 27.32
N THR A 190 -24.52 8.63 27.46
CA THR A 190 -24.74 8.01 28.77
C THR A 190 -23.48 7.24 29.19
N PRO A 191 -22.79 7.63 30.27
CA PRO A 191 -21.69 6.84 30.83
C PRO A 191 -22.16 5.41 31.14
N HIS A 192 -21.36 4.40 30.79
CA HIS A 192 -21.72 2.97 30.91
C HIS A 192 -22.96 2.55 30.12
N GLY A 193 -23.37 3.35 29.12
CA GLY A 193 -24.45 3.01 28.22
C GLY A 193 -24.12 1.78 27.39
N GLN A 194 -25.08 0.87 27.26
CA GLN A 194 -24.97 -0.33 26.46
C GLN A 194 -26.28 -0.60 25.73
N ASP A 195 -26.20 -1.11 24.50
CA ASP A 195 -27.37 -1.53 23.73
C ASP A 195 -27.41 -3.05 23.49
N LYS A 196 -28.51 -3.51 22.89
CA LYS A 196 -28.76 -4.92 22.59
C LYS A 196 -27.82 -5.49 21.53
N ASP A 197 -27.20 -4.64 20.73
CA ASP A 197 -26.31 -5.03 19.62
C ASP A 197 -24.85 -5.13 20.11
N GLY A 198 -24.61 -4.85 21.40
CA GLY A 198 -23.33 -5.00 22.07
C GLY A 198 -22.46 -3.75 22.03
N HIS A 199 -22.99 -2.60 21.57
CA HIS A 199 -22.27 -1.35 21.66
C HIS A 199 -22.18 -0.89 23.11
N THR A 200 -21.04 -0.32 23.49
CA THR A 200 -20.81 0.31 24.79
C THR A 200 -20.32 1.74 24.60
N HIS A 201 -20.68 2.61 25.54
CA HIS A 201 -20.18 3.99 25.55
C HIS A 201 -18.65 4.03 25.66
N GLU A 202 -18.06 3.12 26.43
CA GLU A 202 -16.61 3.04 26.65
C GLU A 202 -15.85 2.74 25.35
N ASP A 203 -16.25 1.70 24.63
CA ASP A 203 -15.62 1.35 23.36
C ASP A 203 -15.86 2.44 22.30
N TRP A 204 -17.09 2.96 22.23
CA TRP A 204 -17.42 4.07 21.33
C TRP A 204 -16.54 5.29 21.61
N SER A 205 -16.37 5.65 22.88
CA SER A 205 -15.57 6.81 23.27
C SER A 205 -14.09 6.63 22.93
N VAL A 206 -13.54 5.42 23.12
CA VAL A 206 -12.17 5.09 22.70
C VAL A 206 -12.02 5.18 21.18
N MET A 207 -12.97 4.64 20.41
CA MET A 207 -12.93 4.72 18.95
C MET A 207 -13.08 6.15 18.43
N MET A 208 -13.96 6.95 19.04
CA MET A 208 -14.10 8.37 18.73
C MET A 208 -12.80 9.12 18.97
N ASP A 209 -12.18 8.94 20.14
CA ASP A 209 -10.90 9.58 20.44
C ASP A 209 -9.79 9.15 19.46
N CYS A 210 -9.72 7.86 19.12
CA CYS A 210 -8.72 7.34 18.18
C CYS A 210 -8.81 8.00 16.78
N LEU A 211 -10.03 8.31 16.31
CA LEU A 211 -10.26 8.85 14.97
C LEU A 211 -10.38 10.39 14.92
N TRP A 212 -10.72 11.06 16.02
CA TRP A 212 -11.05 12.51 16.01
C TRP A 212 -10.18 13.37 16.95
N SER A 213 -9.23 12.78 17.67
CA SER A 213 -8.38 13.57 18.57
C SER A 213 -7.30 14.34 17.83
N ASP A 214 -6.95 15.51 18.37
CA ASP A 214 -5.91 16.40 17.83
C ASP A 214 -4.83 16.72 18.88
N PRO A 215 -3.56 16.90 18.48
CA PRO A 215 -2.52 17.42 19.36
C PRO A 215 -2.80 18.88 19.73
N ALA A 216 -2.42 19.25 20.95
CA ALA A 216 -2.56 20.62 21.42
C ALA A 216 -1.62 21.59 20.68
N LYS A 217 -2.16 22.74 20.28
CA LYS A 217 -1.35 23.85 19.73
C LYS A 217 -0.44 24.44 20.83
N ASN A 218 0.63 25.13 20.41
CA ASN A 218 1.51 25.80 21.36
C ASN A 218 0.76 26.85 22.19
N GLY A 219 0.92 26.80 23.51
CA GLY A 219 0.26 27.73 24.44
C GLY A 219 -1.19 27.35 24.80
N GLU A 220 -1.68 26.21 24.31
CA GLU A 220 -3.01 25.69 24.64
C GLU A 220 -3.17 25.49 26.15
N ARG A 221 -4.36 25.84 26.68
CA ARG A 221 -4.62 25.75 28.12
C ARG A 221 -5.43 24.51 28.46
N PHE A 222 -4.96 23.80 29.48
CA PHE A 222 -5.62 22.65 30.05
C PHE A 222 -6.15 22.96 31.46
N PRO A 223 -7.28 22.34 31.86
CA PRO A 223 -7.73 22.38 33.25
C PRO A 223 -6.64 21.88 34.20
N LYS A 224 -6.58 22.44 35.41
CA LYS A 224 -5.52 22.14 36.37
C LYS A 224 -5.43 20.64 36.65
N GLY A 225 -4.26 20.04 36.37
CA GLY A 225 -3.98 18.63 36.59
C GLY A 225 -4.47 17.68 35.50
N GLN A 226 -5.05 18.20 34.41
CA GLN A 226 -5.44 17.41 33.25
C GLN A 226 -4.43 17.59 32.12
N LEU A 227 -4.15 16.49 31.41
CA LEU A 227 -3.26 16.48 30.25
C LEU A 227 -4.01 16.28 28.92
N CYS A 228 -5.32 16.05 29.00
CA CYS A 228 -6.27 15.87 27.91
C CYS A 228 -7.52 16.70 28.22
N LYS A 229 -8.24 17.16 27.19
CA LYS A 229 -9.54 17.85 27.32
C LYS A 229 -10.42 17.55 26.11
N PRO A 230 -11.75 17.72 26.18
CA PRO A 230 -12.61 17.58 25.01
C PRO A 230 -12.16 18.48 23.83
N ASN A 231 -12.30 17.97 22.61
CA ASN A 231 -12.00 18.75 21.40
C ASN A 231 -13.25 19.52 20.93
N ASP A 232 -13.44 20.71 21.48
CA ASP A 232 -14.59 21.56 21.18
C ASP A 232 -14.62 22.02 19.71
N GLU A 233 -13.46 22.13 19.04
CA GLU A 233 -13.37 22.50 17.61
C GLU A 233 -13.98 21.42 16.70
N ARG A 234 -13.85 20.14 17.09
CA ARG A 234 -14.36 19.00 16.33
C ARG A 234 -15.76 18.56 16.76
N GLY A 235 -16.14 18.82 18.01
CA GLY A 235 -17.36 18.26 18.61
C GLY A 235 -17.27 16.75 18.91
N GLY A 236 -16.06 16.18 18.86
CA GLY A 236 -15.77 14.77 19.10
C GLY A 236 -14.26 14.56 19.31
N GLY A 237 -13.89 13.48 20.03
CA GLY A 237 -12.51 13.23 20.40
C GLY A 237 -11.97 14.17 21.49
N ILE A 238 -10.65 14.17 21.66
CA ILE A 238 -9.97 15.01 22.66
C ILE A 238 -8.84 15.82 22.04
N MET A 239 -8.43 16.86 22.75
CA MET A 239 -7.16 17.52 22.55
C MET A 239 -6.16 17.01 23.59
N PHE A 240 -5.00 16.52 23.16
CA PHE A 240 -3.98 15.98 24.06
C PHE A 240 -2.73 16.86 24.11
N SER A 241 -2.22 17.09 25.32
CA SER A 241 -1.04 17.92 25.56
C SER A 241 0.27 17.26 25.13
N LYS A 242 1.32 18.07 25.02
CA LYS A 242 2.70 17.62 24.82
C LYS A 242 3.17 16.66 25.91
N GLU A 243 2.83 16.97 27.16
CA GLU A 243 3.17 16.15 28.32
C GLU A 243 2.47 14.79 28.25
N PHE A 244 1.21 14.77 27.80
CA PHE A 244 0.47 13.53 27.60
C PHE A 244 1.13 12.65 26.54
N SER A 245 1.41 13.20 25.34
CA SER A 245 1.99 12.38 24.27
C SER A 245 3.35 11.84 24.62
N LYS A 246 4.19 12.62 25.32
CA LYS A 246 5.47 12.13 25.83
C LYS A 246 5.25 10.95 26.79
N LYS A 247 4.37 11.11 27.79
CA LYS A 247 4.08 10.06 28.77
C LYS A 247 3.55 8.79 28.09
N TRP A 248 2.55 8.94 27.23
CA TRP A 248 1.91 7.81 26.55
C TRP A 248 2.92 7.06 25.68
N LEU A 249 3.73 7.75 24.89
CA LEU A 249 4.77 7.10 24.07
C LEU A 249 5.84 6.41 24.93
N ASP A 250 6.29 7.04 26.02
CA ASP A 250 7.28 6.45 26.93
C ASP A 250 6.75 5.19 27.63
N ASP A 251 5.49 5.19 28.07
CA ASP A 251 4.84 4.02 28.70
C ASP A 251 4.77 2.82 27.73
N HIS A 252 4.63 3.09 26.43
CA HIS A 252 4.59 2.09 25.37
C HIS A 252 5.95 1.78 24.75
N LYS A 253 7.03 2.44 25.18
CA LYS A 253 8.39 2.35 24.60
C LYS A 253 8.44 2.71 23.11
N LEU A 254 7.62 3.66 22.70
CA LEU A 254 7.54 4.14 21.31
C LEU A 254 8.26 5.49 21.16
N GLY A 255 8.92 5.67 20.02
CA GLY A 255 9.61 6.90 19.67
C GLY A 255 8.68 8.00 19.17
N VAL A 256 7.77 7.69 18.23
CA VAL A 256 6.98 8.72 17.54
C VAL A 256 5.55 8.26 17.30
N LEU A 257 4.60 9.19 17.45
CA LEU A 257 3.24 9.10 16.92
C LEU A 257 3.20 9.80 15.56
N VAL A 258 2.85 9.06 14.50
CA VAL A 258 2.47 9.63 13.20
C VAL A 258 0.95 9.61 13.09
N ARG A 259 0.35 10.73 12.72
CA ARG A 259 -1.10 10.93 12.62
C ARG A 259 -1.49 11.76 11.39
N SER A 260 -2.79 11.87 11.07
CA SER A 260 -3.30 12.59 9.87
C SER A 260 -4.39 13.64 10.18
N HIS A 261 -5.60 13.63 9.59
CA HIS A 261 -6.82 14.40 9.96
C HIS A 261 -6.79 15.96 9.92
N GLU A 262 -5.63 16.57 10.10
CA GLU A 262 -5.43 18.02 10.12
C GLU A 262 -4.62 18.42 8.90
N CYS A 263 -5.22 19.22 8.02
CA CYS A 263 -4.52 19.83 6.89
C CYS A 263 -3.29 20.63 7.39
N GLN A 264 -2.19 20.52 6.66
CA GLN A 264 -0.92 21.18 6.98
C GLN A 264 -0.40 21.91 5.74
N ASP A 265 0.04 23.16 5.90
CA ASP A 265 0.51 24.00 4.78
C ASP A 265 1.59 23.33 3.93
N ARG A 266 2.52 22.59 4.54
CA ARG A 266 3.60 21.86 3.85
C ARG A 266 3.33 20.36 3.67
N GLY A 267 2.07 19.95 3.85
CA GLY A 267 1.66 18.55 3.90
C GLY A 267 2.10 17.81 5.17
N PHE A 268 2.87 18.44 6.06
CA PHE A 268 3.20 17.86 7.36
C PHE A 268 3.52 18.92 8.41
N SER A 269 3.41 18.55 9.67
CA SER A 269 3.99 19.27 10.81
C SER A 269 4.55 18.32 11.85
N VAL A 270 5.51 18.83 12.63
CA VAL A 270 6.14 18.08 13.73
C VAL A 270 5.99 18.92 14.98
N THR A 271 5.31 18.37 15.97
CA THR A 271 4.95 19.04 17.22
C THR A 271 5.39 18.19 18.41
N HIS A 272 5.10 18.68 19.62
CA HIS A 272 5.36 17.98 20.88
C HIS A 272 6.81 17.48 21.01
N ASP A 273 7.76 18.41 20.80
CA ASP A 273 9.20 18.17 20.86
C ASP A 273 9.69 17.04 19.93
N GLY A 274 9.11 16.91 18.74
CA GLY A 274 9.51 15.91 17.75
C GLY A 274 8.86 14.54 17.90
N ARG A 275 7.97 14.36 18.90
CA ARG A 275 7.34 13.08 19.21
C ARG A 275 6.01 12.86 18.50
N VAL A 276 5.41 13.91 17.92
CA VAL A 276 4.16 13.83 17.16
C VAL A 276 4.35 14.44 15.78
N MET A 277 4.05 13.67 14.74
CA MET A 277 4.06 14.12 13.35
C MET A 277 2.64 14.04 12.79
N THR A 278 2.15 15.16 12.26
CA THR A 278 0.90 15.20 11.49
C THR A 278 1.25 15.20 10.02
N LEU A 279 0.67 14.26 9.25
CA LEU A 279 0.92 14.05 7.83
C LEU A 279 -0.38 14.20 7.04
N PHE A 280 -0.32 14.93 5.93
CA PHE A 280 -1.44 15.25 5.07
C PHE A 280 -1.03 15.13 3.60
N SER A 281 -1.70 14.27 2.84
CA SER A 281 -1.27 13.87 1.49
C SER A 281 -2.19 14.39 0.38
N ALA A 282 -3.17 15.23 0.72
CA ALA A 282 -4.04 15.91 -0.22
C ALA A 282 -3.51 17.34 -0.44
N SER A 283 -3.02 17.66 -1.63
CA SER A 283 -2.49 19.00 -1.93
C SER A 283 -3.58 19.94 -2.45
N ASN A 284 -3.48 21.25 -2.18
CA ASN A 284 -4.47 22.26 -2.57
C ASN A 284 -5.91 21.89 -2.13
N TYR A 285 -6.03 21.38 -0.91
CA TYR A 285 -7.23 20.74 -0.38
C TYR A 285 -8.43 21.67 -0.27
N TYR A 286 -8.20 22.95 0.06
CA TYR A 286 -9.25 23.96 0.18
C TYR A 286 -9.59 24.66 -1.15
N GLY A 287 -8.92 24.30 -2.25
CA GLY A 287 -9.14 24.89 -3.57
C GLY A 287 -8.30 26.15 -3.83
N ASP A 288 -8.78 27.03 -4.71
CA ASP A 288 -7.99 28.10 -5.33
C ASP A 288 -7.52 29.22 -4.37
N ASP A 289 -8.09 29.31 -3.16
CA ASP A 289 -7.84 30.42 -2.21
C ASP A 289 -6.84 30.09 -1.09
N GLU A 290 -6.58 28.80 -0.84
CA GLU A 290 -5.66 28.33 0.21
C GLU A 290 -4.83 27.14 -0.32
N GLU A 291 -3.57 27.41 -0.67
CA GLU A 291 -2.64 26.40 -1.17
C GLU A 291 -1.94 25.67 -0.01
N ASN A 292 -1.99 24.35 -0.03
CA ASN A 292 -1.18 23.48 0.83
C ASN A 292 -0.46 22.43 -0.01
N ASP A 293 0.75 22.06 0.38
CA ASP A 293 1.43 20.89 -0.19
C ASP A 293 0.81 19.60 0.37
N GLY A 294 0.99 18.50 -0.35
CA GLY A 294 0.85 17.14 0.16
C GLY A 294 2.22 16.58 0.54
N ALA A 295 2.27 15.68 1.52
CA ALA A 295 3.49 15.00 1.90
C ALA A 295 3.26 13.51 2.19
N VAL A 296 4.31 12.70 2.00
CA VAL A 296 4.38 11.31 2.47
C VAL A 296 5.67 11.07 3.26
N LEU A 297 5.64 10.12 4.18
CA LEU A 297 6.78 9.75 5.02
C LEU A 297 7.30 8.36 4.62
N VAL A 298 8.53 8.30 4.13
CA VAL A 298 9.22 7.04 3.85
C VAL A 298 10.07 6.68 5.07
N LEU A 299 9.70 5.61 5.76
CA LEU A 299 10.43 5.06 6.89
C LEU A 299 11.35 3.95 6.40
N SER A 300 12.64 4.04 6.70
CA SER A 300 13.63 3.01 6.40
C SER A 300 14.72 2.99 7.48
N PRO A 301 14.98 1.84 8.12
CA PRO A 301 16.04 1.73 9.15
C PRO A 301 17.44 1.92 8.57
N LEU A 302 17.58 1.89 7.24
CA LEU A 302 18.83 2.05 6.52
C LEU A 302 19.11 3.52 6.14
N GLN A 303 18.17 4.44 6.39
CA GLN A 303 18.35 5.86 6.16
C GLN A 303 18.76 6.57 7.46
N ASP A 304 19.54 7.65 7.35
CA ASP A 304 19.84 8.57 8.46
C ASP A 304 19.49 10.02 8.07
N PRO A 305 18.45 10.62 8.67
CA PRO A 305 17.54 10.02 9.65
C PRO A 305 16.67 8.92 9.03
N PRO A 306 16.14 7.97 9.85
CA PRO A 306 15.37 6.81 9.37
C PRO A 306 14.01 7.15 8.76
N GLY A 307 13.64 8.42 8.70
CA GLY A 307 12.42 8.92 8.06
C GLY A 307 12.75 10.03 7.07
N LYS A 308 12.34 9.84 5.81
CA LYS A 308 12.44 10.84 4.74
C LYS A 308 11.05 11.34 4.37
N LEU A 309 10.86 12.66 4.44
CA LEU A 309 9.65 13.32 3.95
C LEU A 309 9.78 13.63 2.46
N LEU A 310 8.73 13.34 1.70
CA LEU A 310 8.58 13.72 0.30
C LEU A 310 7.37 14.62 0.19
N THR A 311 7.58 15.89 -0.18
CA THR A 311 6.49 16.86 -0.41
C THR A 311 6.22 17.05 -1.89
N TYR A 312 4.98 17.39 -2.23
CA TYR A 312 4.55 17.66 -3.60
C TYR A 312 3.33 18.59 -3.58
N SER A 313 3.07 19.26 -4.70
CA SER A 313 1.81 19.95 -4.95
C SER A 313 1.35 19.71 -6.38
N THR A 314 0.05 19.50 -6.56
CA THR A 314 -0.57 19.38 -7.88
C THR A 314 -1.32 20.67 -8.22
N SER A 315 -0.62 21.66 -8.77
CA SER A 315 -1.19 22.99 -9.10
C SER A 315 -2.35 22.92 -10.11
N TYR A 316 -3.38 23.73 -9.91
CA TYR A 316 -4.48 23.97 -10.85
C TYR A 316 -4.19 25.24 -11.69
N SER A 317 -3.28 25.19 -12.67
CA SER A 317 -2.95 26.40 -13.44
C SER A 317 -4.07 26.77 -14.44
N GLY A 318 -4.87 27.78 -14.11
CA GLY A 318 -6.00 28.30 -14.90
C GLY A 318 -5.67 29.08 -16.19
N ALA A 319 -4.41 29.23 -16.58
CA ALA A 319 -4.03 29.96 -17.81
C ALA A 319 -2.82 29.31 -18.48
N GLY A 320 -3.01 28.07 -18.93
CA GLY A 320 -2.00 27.28 -19.62
C GLY A 320 -2.54 25.89 -19.71
N GLY A 321 -3.08 25.53 -20.88
CA GLY A 321 -3.68 24.23 -21.09
C GLY A 321 -2.78 23.13 -20.55
N TYR A 322 -3.38 22.30 -19.68
CA TYR A 322 -2.91 20.97 -19.32
C TYR A 322 -1.84 20.47 -20.31
N GLN A 323 -0.58 20.33 -19.87
CA GLN A 323 0.17 19.21 -20.42
C GLN A 323 -0.55 17.99 -19.84
N LYS A 324 -1.52 17.46 -20.60
CA LYS A 324 -2.11 16.15 -20.36
C LYS A 324 -0.93 15.20 -20.14
N MET A 325 -0.60 14.89 -18.89
CA MET A 325 0.05 13.63 -18.62
C MET A 325 -0.92 12.60 -19.13
N ASN A 326 -0.51 11.92 -20.20
CA ASN A 326 -1.34 10.95 -20.88
C ASN A 326 -1.61 9.85 -19.85
N ILE A 327 -2.82 9.83 -19.26
CA ILE A 327 -3.23 8.85 -18.24
C ILE A 327 -2.98 7.43 -18.79
N ALA A 328 -3.13 7.24 -20.09
CA ALA A 328 -2.76 6.02 -20.80
C ALA A 328 -1.27 5.65 -20.66
N GLN A 329 -0.33 6.61 -20.76
CA GLN A 329 1.10 6.33 -20.59
C GLN A 329 1.47 6.00 -19.15
N SER A 330 0.79 6.61 -18.15
CA SER A 330 1.03 6.31 -16.74
C SER A 330 0.38 4.98 -16.33
N ALA A 331 -0.83 4.71 -16.81
CA ALA A 331 -1.50 3.42 -16.68
C ALA A 331 -0.67 2.30 -17.33
N ALA A 332 -0.12 2.53 -18.53
CA ALA A 332 0.75 1.58 -19.21
C ALA A 332 2.05 1.31 -18.44
N LYS A 333 2.66 2.34 -17.82
CA LYS A 333 3.84 2.16 -16.95
C LYS A 333 3.50 1.35 -15.69
N MET A 334 2.37 1.62 -15.06
CA MET A 334 1.90 0.87 -13.89
C MET A 334 1.56 -0.58 -14.22
N GLU A 335 0.89 -0.78 -15.35
CA GLU A 335 0.57 -2.08 -15.92
C GLU A 335 1.83 -2.86 -16.28
N SER A 336 2.84 -2.22 -16.85
CA SER A 336 4.14 -2.84 -17.18
C SER A 336 4.87 -3.34 -15.94
N ALA A 337 4.94 -2.53 -14.88
CA ALA A 337 5.60 -2.93 -13.63
C ALA A 337 4.84 -4.08 -12.91
N ALA A 338 3.51 -4.04 -12.92
CA ALA A 338 2.69 -5.13 -12.39
C ALA A 338 2.86 -6.43 -13.21
N LEU A 339 2.99 -6.33 -14.53
CA LEU A 339 3.24 -7.48 -15.41
C LEU A 339 4.63 -8.08 -15.18
N GLN A 340 5.67 -7.28 -14.97
CA GLN A 340 7.01 -7.77 -14.65
C GLN A 340 7.02 -8.62 -13.38
N ARG A 341 6.29 -8.22 -12.32
CA ARG A 341 6.16 -9.01 -11.09
C ARG A 341 5.48 -10.36 -11.35
N VAL A 342 4.49 -10.38 -12.22
CA VAL A 342 3.83 -11.62 -12.64
C VAL A 342 4.79 -12.50 -13.45
N GLU A 343 5.58 -11.92 -14.36
CA GLU A 343 6.59 -12.67 -15.13
C GLU A 343 7.64 -13.30 -14.23
N VAL A 344 8.10 -12.61 -13.19
CA VAL A 344 9.00 -13.16 -12.16
C VAL A 344 8.36 -14.35 -11.46
N ALA A 345 7.13 -14.21 -10.97
CA ALA A 345 6.41 -15.31 -10.32
C ALA A 345 6.20 -16.52 -11.27
N LEU A 346 6.00 -16.29 -12.57
CA LEU A 346 5.89 -17.36 -13.55
C LEU A 346 7.22 -18.10 -13.77
N LEU A 347 8.35 -17.39 -13.73
CA LEU A 347 9.68 -17.99 -13.85
C LEU A 347 10.05 -18.82 -12.61
N ASP A 348 9.74 -18.31 -11.41
CA ASP A 348 10.00 -19.01 -10.14
C ASP A 348 9.25 -20.33 -10.05
N HIS A 349 8.02 -20.38 -10.56
CA HIS A 349 7.17 -21.56 -10.56
C HIS A 349 7.16 -22.32 -11.91
N ARG A 350 8.11 -22.05 -12.82
CA ARG A 350 8.08 -22.57 -14.21
C ARG A 350 7.94 -24.09 -14.30
N ARG A 351 8.62 -24.85 -13.43
CA ARG A 351 8.67 -26.33 -13.51
C ARG A 351 7.30 -26.93 -13.21
N GLU A 352 6.65 -26.44 -12.16
CA GLU A 352 5.30 -26.81 -11.75
C GLU A 352 4.28 -26.35 -12.78
N LEU A 353 4.50 -25.17 -13.36
CA LEU A 353 3.61 -24.59 -14.37
C LEU A 353 3.61 -25.43 -15.65
N VAL A 354 4.80 -25.75 -16.17
CA VAL A 354 4.95 -26.60 -17.36
C VAL A 354 4.38 -28.00 -17.11
N ALA A 355 4.62 -28.58 -15.92
CA ALA A 355 4.07 -29.89 -15.56
C ALA A 355 2.53 -29.86 -15.53
N GLY A 356 1.93 -28.87 -14.86
CA GLY A 356 0.48 -28.73 -14.75
C GLY A 356 -0.20 -28.46 -16.10
N LEU A 357 0.43 -27.67 -16.99
CA LEU A 357 -0.10 -27.42 -18.33
C LEU A 357 -0.05 -28.67 -19.22
N LYS A 358 1.06 -29.43 -19.18
CA LYS A 358 1.20 -30.69 -19.91
C LYS A 358 0.22 -31.77 -19.42
N GLU A 359 -0.09 -31.80 -18.13
CA GLU A 359 -1.11 -32.71 -17.58
C GLU A 359 -2.50 -32.44 -18.17
N LYS A 360 -2.84 -31.17 -18.46
CA LYS A 360 -4.11 -30.80 -19.09
C LYS A 360 -4.12 -30.95 -20.61
N ASP A 361 -2.96 -30.96 -21.26
CA ASP A 361 -2.79 -31.18 -22.69
C ASP A 361 -2.64 -32.66 -23.04
N VAL A 362 -3.74 -33.41 -22.88
CA VAL A 362 -3.79 -34.87 -23.10
C VAL A 362 -3.37 -35.26 -24.52
N THR A 363 -3.56 -34.37 -25.49
CA THR A 363 -3.24 -34.58 -26.91
C THR A 363 -1.81 -34.17 -27.27
N GLY A 364 -1.05 -33.56 -26.36
CA GLY A 364 0.29 -33.03 -26.63
C GLY A 364 0.32 -31.96 -27.72
N SER A 365 -0.78 -31.23 -27.89
CA SER A 365 -1.00 -30.32 -29.00
C SER A 365 -0.42 -28.91 -28.77
N GLY A 366 -0.03 -28.61 -27.53
CA GLY A 366 0.35 -27.26 -27.09
C GLY A 366 -0.85 -26.33 -26.87
N VAL A 367 -2.07 -26.85 -26.91
CA VAL A 367 -3.32 -26.08 -26.83
C VAL A 367 -4.27 -26.71 -25.81
N ILE A 368 -4.79 -25.89 -24.89
CA ILE A 368 -5.77 -26.31 -23.88
C ILE A 368 -6.93 -25.30 -23.80
N LYS A 369 -8.01 -25.61 -23.07
CA LYS A 369 -9.09 -24.64 -22.87
C LYS A 369 -8.65 -23.49 -21.98
N ALA A 370 -9.18 -22.29 -22.23
CA ALA A 370 -8.88 -21.10 -21.43
C ALA A 370 -9.18 -21.29 -19.94
N VAL A 371 -10.26 -22.02 -19.63
CA VAL A 371 -10.65 -22.33 -18.25
C VAL A 371 -9.66 -23.29 -17.57
N GLU A 372 -9.14 -24.27 -18.29
CA GLU A 372 -8.14 -25.23 -17.79
C GLU A 372 -6.80 -24.53 -17.57
N TRP A 373 -6.38 -23.69 -18.51
CA TRP A 373 -5.20 -22.83 -18.37
C TRP A 373 -5.30 -21.95 -17.12
N ALA A 374 -6.40 -21.22 -16.96
CA ALA A 374 -6.60 -20.36 -15.79
C ALA A 374 -6.66 -21.14 -14.46
N ALA A 375 -7.14 -22.38 -14.48
CA ALA A 375 -7.12 -23.25 -13.29
C ALA A 375 -5.69 -23.64 -12.89
N VAL A 376 -4.84 -23.99 -13.86
CA VAL A 376 -3.42 -24.28 -13.62
C VAL A 376 -2.70 -23.04 -13.09
N MET A 377 -2.90 -21.88 -13.70
CA MET A 377 -2.31 -20.62 -13.25
C MET A 377 -2.71 -20.30 -11.80
N ASN A 378 -3.98 -20.48 -11.42
CA ASN A 378 -4.44 -20.27 -10.05
C ASN A 378 -3.89 -21.28 -9.02
N ALA A 379 -3.53 -22.49 -9.47
CA ALA A 379 -3.01 -23.53 -8.59
C ALA A 379 -1.50 -23.38 -8.36
N VAL A 380 -0.77 -22.94 -9.38
CA VAL A 380 0.70 -22.90 -9.38
C VAL A 380 1.24 -21.52 -9.02
N VAL A 381 0.63 -20.45 -9.54
CA VAL A 381 1.12 -19.09 -9.32
C VAL A 381 0.56 -18.56 -8.00
N PRO A 382 1.40 -18.11 -7.05
CA PRO A 382 0.94 -17.68 -5.72
C PRO A 382 0.08 -16.40 -5.76
N VAL A 383 0.07 -15.70 -6.89
CA VAL A 383 -0.69 -14.46 -7.11
C VAL A 383 -2.10 -14.76 -7.63
N LYS A 384 -3.14 -14.33 -6.90
CA LYS A 384 -4.55 -14.57 -7.25
C LYS A 384 -5.07 -13.52 -8.23
N LEU A 385 -4.85 -13.75 -9.53
CA LEU A 385 -5.29 -12.86 -10.59
C LEU A 385 -6.48 -13.41 -11.39
N PRO A 386 -7.28 -12.55 -12.05
CA PRO A 386 -8.36 -12.97 -12.93
C PRO A 386 -7.79 -13.48 -14.27
N TRP A 387 -7.03 -14.58 -14.23
CA TRP A 387 -6.25 -15.15 -15.35
C TRP A 387 -7.04 -15.27 -16.65
N LEU A 388 -8.32 -15.66 -16.59
CA LEU A 388 -9.17 -15.77 -17.79
C LEU A 388 -9.33 -14.46 -18.58
N HIS A 389 -9.24 -13.31 -17.90
CA HIS A 389 -9.30 -11.97 -18.49
C HIS A 389 -7.92 -11.45 -18.89
N LEU A 390 -6.86 -11.97 -18.27
CA LEU A 390 -5.48 -11.57 -18.53
C LEU A 390 -4.77 -12.48 -19.54
N LYS A 391 -5.38 -13.60 -19.94
CA LYS A 391 -4.78 -14.64 -20.79
C LYS A 391 -4.11 -14.09 -22.06
N GLU A 392 -4.72 -13.12 -22.74
CA GLU A 392 -4.20 -12.57 -24.00
C GLU A 392 -2.86 -11.81 -23.83
N LYS A 393 -2.48 -11.46 -22.59
CA LYS A 393 -1.19 -10.85 -22.29
C LYS A 393 -0.05 -11.85 -22.19
N PHE A 394 -0.36 -13.10 -21.84
CA PHE A 394 0.63 -14.14 -21.57
C PHE A 394 0.69 -15.20 -22.65
N VAL A 395 -0.46 -15.49 -23.28
CA VAL A 395 -0.64 -16.62 -24.20
C VAL A 395 -1.54 -16.24 -25.37
N HIS A 396 -1.30 -16.84 -26.53
CA HIS A 396 -2.17 -16.64 -27.68
C HIS A 396 -3.49 -17.38 -27.52
N CYS A 397 -4.57 -16.68 -27.83
CA CYS A 397 -5.93 -17.17 -27.66
C CYS A 397 -6.65 -17.25 -29.01
N LYS A 398 -7.42 -18.31 -29.24
CA LYS A 398 -8.33 -18.45 -30.37
C LYS A 398 -9.66 -19.01 -29.88
N GLY A 399 -10.64 -18.13 -29.68
CA GLY A 399 -11.92 -18.49 -29.06
C GLY A 399 -11.72 -18.92 -27.61
N ASP A 400 -12.16 -20.13 -27.27
CA ASP A 400 -12.03 -20.70 -25.91
C ASP A 400 -10.73 -21.54 -25.74
N SER A 401 -9.83 -21.50 -26.72
CA SER A 401 -8.57 -22.26 -26.70
C SER A 401 -7.37 -21.34 -26.52
N VAL A 402 -6.39 -21.82 -25.74
CA VAL A 402 -5.16 -21.13 -25.38
C VAL A 402 -3.97 -21.96 -25.84
N THR A 403 -3.06 -21.35 -26.61
CA THR A 403 -1.79 -21.95 -27.02
C THR A 403 -0.71 -21.61 -25.99
N TYR A 404 -0.51 -22.51 -25.01
CA TYR A 404 0.37 -22.25 -23.86
C TYR A 404 1.85 -22.41 -24.19
N THR A 405 2.20 -23.13 -25.27
CA THR A 405 3.60 -23.34 -25.68
C THR A 405 4.34 -22.04 -25.92
N SER A 406 3.66 -21.03 -26.49
CA SER A 406 4.24 -19.69 -26.67
C SER A 406 4.75 -19.02 -25.39
N MET A 407 4.14 -19.34 -24.24
CA MET A 407 4.56 -18.84 -22.92
C MET A 407 5.64 -19.74 -22.33
N THR A 408 5.46 -21.06 -22.37
CA THR A 408 6.44 -21.99 -21.81
C THR A 408 7.76 -21.96 -22.57
N ASP A 409 7.73 -21.81 -23.89
CA ASP A 409 8.93 -21.67 -24.72
C ASP A 409 9.69 -20.38 -24.41
N LYS A 410 8.98 -19.29 -24.05
CA LYS A 410 9.62 -18.05 -23.57
C LYS A 410 10.25 -18.23 -22.20
N LEU A 411 9.55 -18.90 -21.29
CA LEU A 411 10.07 -19.24 -19.96
C LEU A 411 11.27 -20.19 -20.06
N ASP A 412 11.25 -21.13 -21.02
CA ASP A 412 12.35 -22.07 -21.27
C ASP A 412 13.51 -21.36 -21.99
N ALA A 413 13.25 -20.47 -22.96
CA ALA A 413 14.27 -19.68 -23.66
C ALA A 413 15.02 -18.71 -22.73
N ALA A 414 14.35 -18.18 -21.71
CA ALA A 414 15.01 -17.40 -20.65
C ALA A 414 16.11 -18.21 -19.93
N PHE A 415 16.04 -19.55 -19.97
CA PHE A 415 17.03 -20.46 -19.38
C PHE A 415 17.81 -21.31 -20.41
N GLY A 416 17.41 -21.36 -21.68
CA GLY A 416 18.06 -22.18 -22.70
C GLY A 416 17.70 -21.82 -24.15
N GLY A 417 18.66 -21.25 -24.89
CA GLY A 417 18.59 -21.13 -26.34
C GLY A 417 19.39 -19.95 -26.92
N GLY A 418 20.63 -20.22 -27.35
CA GLY A 418 21.39 -19.31 -28.21
C GLY A 418 22.90 -19.37 -27.94
N ASP A 419 23.63 -20.06 -28.81
CA ASP A 419 25.10 -20.05 -28.92
C ASP A 419 25.63 -18.68 -29.38
N ASP A 420 25.36 -17.62 -28.63
CA ASP A 420 26.01 -16.33 -28.82
C ASP A 420 26.62 -15.85 -27.49
N ALA A 421 27.95 -15.78 -27.50
CA ALA A 421 28.86 -15.31 -26.46
C ALA A 421 28.83 -16.04 -25.09
N GLY A 422 29.25 -17.30 -25.05
CA GLY A 422 30.13 -17.81 -23.97
C GLY A 422 29.58 -18.04 -22.55
N VAL A 423 28.27 -17.93 -22.30
CA VAL A 423 27.69 -18.09 -20.95
C VAL A 423 27.02 -19.46 -20.78
N SER A 424 27.45 -20.26 -19.80
CA SER A 424 26.87 -21.59 -19.54
C SER A 424 25.46 -21.49 -18.92
N SER A 425 24.64 -22.55 -19.03
CA SER A 425 23.32 -22.61 -18.38
C SER A 425 23.41 -22.50 -16.86
N GLU A 426 24.53 -22.97 -16.29
CA GLU A 426 24.86 -22.86 -14.87
C GLU A 426 25.10 -21.40 -14.46
N THR A 427 25.79 -20.61 -15.29
CA THR A 427 26.00 -19.17 -15.07
C THR A 427 24.69 -18.38 -15.12
N LYS A 428 23.73 -18.76 -15.98
CA LYS A 428 22.38 -18.15 -16.04
C LYS A 428 21.51 -18.52 -14.83
N GLU A 429 21.52 -19.78 -14.41
CA GLU A 429 20.80 -20.23 -13.21
C GLU A 429 21.38 -19.60 -11.93
N ASN A 430 22.70 -19.38 -11.89
CA ASN A 430 23.36 -18.59 -10.86
C ASN A 430 22.95 -17.12 -10.90
N LEU A 431 22.84 -16.47 -12.08
CA LEU A 431 22.39 -15.07 -12.18
C LEU A 431 20.98 -14.84 -11.60
N TYR A 432 20.03 -15.74 -11.83
CA TYR A 432 18.68 -15.58 -11.27
C TYR A 432 18.62 -15.84 -9.76
N ARG A 433 19.43 -16.78 -9.23
CA ARG A 433 19.64 -16.93 -7.78
C ARG A 433 20.32 -15.71 -7.17
N VAL A 434 21.27 -15.12 -7.89
CA VAL A 434 21.99 -13.89 -7.51
C VAL A 434 21.05 -12.72 -7.50
N ARG A 435 20.16 -12.59 -8.48
CA ARG A 435 19.26 -11.44 -8.56
C ARG A 435 18.46 -11.26 -7.28
N ASP A 436 17.99 -12.36 -6.70
CA ASP A 436 17.25 -12.36 -5.44
C ASP A 436 18.15 -12.11 -4.21
N GLU A 437 19.37 -12.69 -4.16
CA GLU A 437 20.30 -12.44 -3.05
C GLU A 437 20.96 -11.04 -3.12
N MET A 438 21.23 -10.54 -4.32
CA MET A 438 21.75 -9.20 -4.57
C MET A 438 20.68 -8.13 -4.45
N SER A 439 19.41 -8.39 -4.77
CA SER A 439 18.35 -7.43 -4.46
C SER A 439 18.18 -7.28 -2.95
N LYS A 440 18.28 -8.37 -2.17
CA LYS A 440 18.30 -8.35 -0.70
C LYS A 440 19.52 -7.64 -0.14
N LEU A 441 20.68 -7.83 -0.76
CA LEU A 441 21.94 -7.21 -0.35
C LEU A 441 22.18 -5.84 -1.00
N PHE A 442 21.33 -5.38 -1.92
CA PHE A 442 21.54 -4.20 -2.75
C PHE A 442 21.93 -2.98 -1.90
N ARG A 443 21.25 -2.82 -0.77
CA ARG A 443 21.46 -1.70 0.15
C ARG A 443 22.71 -1.83 1.03
N VAL A 444 23.25 -3.04 1.19
CA VAL A 444 24.54 -3.30 1.84
C VAL A 444 25.68 -3.05 0.86
N LEU A 445 25.42 -3.21 -0.44
CA LEU A 445 26.39 -3.08 -1.52
C LEU A 445 26.48 -1.65 -2.07
N ASP A 446 25.37 -0.92 -2.06
CA ASP A 446 25.26 0.53 -2.34
C ASP A 446 25.87 1.31 -1.17
N THR A 447 27.20 1.26 -1.08
CA THR A 447 27.98 1.81 0.03
C THR A 447 27.96 3.33 0.04
N ASP A 448 27.72 3.96 -1.11
CA ASP A 448 27.63 5.41 -1.24
C ASP A 448 26.19 5.95 -1.16
N GLY A 449 25.19 5.06 -1.13
CA GLY A 449 23.77 5.40 -0.99
C GLY A 449 23.19 6.10 -2.22
N SER A 450 23.79 5.90 -3.39
CA SER A 450 23.38 6.54 -4.64
C SER A 450 22.10 5.94 -5.23
N GLY A 451 21.64 4.79 -4.73
CA GLY A 451 20.48 4.08 -5.23
C GLY A 451 20.74 3.27 -6.51
N VAL A 452 22.01 3.15 -6.90
CA VAL A 452 22.49 2.39 -8.06
C VAL A 452 23.82 1.72 -7.70
N LEU A 453 24.03 0.47 -8.11
CA LEU A 453 25.31 -0.21 -7.93
C LEU A 453 26.23 0.10 -9.10
N ASP A 454 27.41 0.63 -8.79
CA ASP A 454 28.49 0.69 -9.76
C ASP A 454 29.25 -0.65 -9.86
N ARG A 455 30.16 -0.76 -10.84
CA ARG A 455 30.94 -1.98 -11.05
C ARG A 455 31.74 -2.41 -9.81
N GLY A 456 32.29 -1.47 -9.06
CA GLY A 456 33.09 -1.75 -7.88
C GLY A 456 32.26 -2.30 -6.73
N GLU A 457 31.07 -1.73 -6.54
CA GLU A 457 30.08 -2.19 -5.55
C GLU A 457 29.51 -3.56 -5.91
N PHE A 458 29.21 -3.77 -7.19
CA PHE A 458 28.73 -5.05 -7.70
C PHE A 458 29.78 -6.17 -7.52
N VAL A 459 31.06 -5.92 -7.81
CA VAL A 459 32.16 -6.88 -7.56
C VAL A 459 32.24 -7.27 -6.09
N LYS A 460 32.20 -6.29 -5.18
CA LYS A 460 32.21 -6.55 -3.72
C LYS A 460 31.00 -7.39 -3.30
N GLY A 461 29.85 -7.18 -3.92
CA GLY A 461 28.67 -8.00 -3.69
C GLY A 461 28.84 -9.45 -4.10
N VAL A 462 29.41 -9.68 -5.28
CA VAL A 462 29.73 -11.04 -5.74
C VAL A 462 30.72 -11.72 -4.78
N GLU A 463 31.76 -11.00 -4.33
CA GLU A 463 32.75 -11.51 -3.37
C GLU A 463 32.12 -11.86 -2.01
N LEU A 464 31.23 -11.00 -1.51
CA LEU A 464 30.52 -11.22 -0.26
C LEU A 464 29.63 -12.47 -0.34
N ILE A 465 28.86 -12.63 -1.42
CA ILE A 465 27.99 -13.81 -1.58
C ILE A 465 28.84 -15.09 -1.74
N ASN A 466 29.97 -15.03 -2.43
CA ASN A 466 30.92 -16.15 -2.50
C ASN A 466 31.53 -16.51 -1.13
N SER A 467 31.73 -15.53 -0.26
CA SER A 467 32.26 -15.77 1.10
C SER A 467 31.22 -16.40 2.04
N LEU A 468 29.94 -16.18 1.76
CA LEU A 468 28.82 -16.70 2.56
C LEU A 468 28.35 -18.09 2.12
N ASN A 469 28.87 -18.62 1.01
CA ASN A 469 28.49 -19.92 0.45
C ASN A 469 29.68 -20.88 0.38
N GLU A 470 29.51 -22.10 0.91
CA GLU A 470 30.57 -23.14 0.96
C GLU A 470 30.98 -23.65 -0.44
N GLN A 471 30.12 -23.49 -1.44
CA GLN A 471 30.43 -23.68 -2.85
C GLN A 471 30.62 -22.29 -3.47
N GLN A 472 31.76 -22.02 -4.11
CA GLN A 472 31.94 -20.78 -4.86
C GLN A 472 30.91 -20.73 -6.00
N ILE A 473 29.89 -19.90 -5.84
CA ILE A 473 28.79 -19.76 -6.79
C ILE A 473 29.23 -18.90 -7.99
N PHE A 474 30.26 -18.06 -7.82
CA PHE A 474 30.74 -17.13 -8.86
C PHE A 474 32.21 -17.29 -9.21
N ASN A 475 32.49 -17.21 -10.51
CA ASN A 475 33.80 -16.88 -11.04
C ASN A 475 33.90 -15.35 -11.22
N PRO A 476 34.93 -14.66 -10.67
CA PRO A 476 35.15 -13.23 -10.87
C PRO A 476 35.21 -12.78 -12.34
N GLN A 477 35.47 -13.71 -13.26
CA GLN A 477 35.50 -13.45 -14.71
C GLN A 477 34.10 -13.18 -15.32
N ASP A 478 33.02 -13.56 -14.62
CA ASP A 478 31.64 -13.45 -15.14
C ASP A 478 30.95 -12.14 -14.73
N VAL A 479 31.60 -11.28 -13.93
CA VAL A 479 31.00 -10.05 -13.39
C VAL A 479 30.53 -9.09 -14.48
N ASP A 480 31.34 -8.90 -15.53
CA ASP A 480 31.01 -7.98 -16.63
C ASP A 480 29.83 -8.50 -17.46
N ILE A 481 29.65 -9.82 -17.51
CA ILE A 481 28.50 -10.46 -18.16
C ILE A 481 27.24 -10.21 -17.33
N PHE A 482 27.31 -10.38 -16.01
CA PHE A 482 26.18 -10.17 -15.11
C PHE A 482 25.73 -8.72 -15.08
N MET A 483 26.66 -7.77 -14.97
CA MET A 483 26.33 -6.35 -15.00
C MET A 483 25.62 -5.98 -16.31
N LYS A 484 26.12 -6.47 -17.45
CA LYS A 484 25.51 -6.19 -18.76
C LYS A 484 24.10 -6.77 -18.91
N GLN A 485 23.78 -7.84 -18.18
CA GLN A 485 22.44 -8.45 -18.23
C GLN A 485 21.45 -7.80 -17.25
N LEU A 486 21.93 -7.25 -16.14
CA LEU A 486 21.12 -6.53 -15.16
C LEU A 486 20.93 -5.06 -15.53
N ASP A 487 21.90 -4.42 -16.20
CA ASP A 487 21.79 -3.04 -16.69
C ASP A 487 20.85 -2.95 -17.91
N VAL A 488 19.54 -2.91 -17.64
CA VAL A 488 18.48 -2.89 -18.66
C VAL A 488 18.50 -1.57 -19.44
N ASN A 489 18.87 -0.47 -18.79
CA ASN A 489 18.82 0.86 -19.40
C ASN A 489 20.13 1.24 -20.13
N GLY A 490 21.22 0.53 -19.88
CA GLY A 490 22.52 0.66 -20.53
C GLY A 490 23.39 1.81 -20.02
N ASP A 491 23.17 2.27 -18.79
CA ASP A 491 23.91 3.39 -18.19
C ASP A 491 25.22 2.97 -17.48
N GLY A 492 25.52 1.67 -17.49
CA GLY A 492 26.71 1.09 -16.87
C GLY A 492 26.60 0.92 -15.35
N LYS A 493 25.40 1.12 -14.78
CA LYS A 493 25.07 0.93 -13.37
C LYS A 493 23.82 0.05 -13.25
N ILE A 494 23.53 -0.41 -12.04
CA ILE A 494 22.35 -1.25 -11.79
C ILE A 494 21.51 -0.62 -10.71
N SER A 495 20.33 -0.11 -11.07
CA SER A 495 19.34 0.39 -10.11
C SER A 495 18.55 -0.74 -9.45
N PHE A 496 17.93 -0.47 -8.31
CA PHE A 496 17.07 -1.46 -7.65
C PHE A 496 15.92 -1.95 -8.54
N ASN A 497 15.42 -1.10 -9.45
CA ASN A 497 14.33 -1.45 -10.36
C ASN A 497 14.77 -2.36 -11.53
N GLU A 498 16.07 -2.59 -11.66
CA GLU A 498 16.67 -3.42 -12.71
C GLU A 498 17.00 -4.85 -12.25
N PHE A 499 16.82 -5.13 -10.95
CA PHE A 499 16.65 -6.47 -10.40
C PHE A 499 15.20 -6.93 -10.59
#